data_AF-A0AAU6SZB2-F1
#
_entry.id   AF-A0AAU6SZB2-F1
#
_cell.length_a   1.000
_cell.length_b   1.000
_cell.length_c   1.000
_cell.angle_alpha   90.00
_cell.angle_beta   90.00
_cell.angle_gamma   90.00
#
_symmetry.space_group_name_H-M   'P 1'
#
loop_
_entity.id
_entity.type
_entity.pdbx_description
1 polymer ?
#
loop_
_entity_poly.entity_id
_entity_poly.type
_entity_poly.pdbx_seq_one_letter_code
_entity_poly.pdbx_strand_id
1 'polypeptide(L)'
;MIKKTSLSLLVLMLAYTAQADVIVNIDRDLQLLAINGEELTGSFGHTPQVTLGDGINQLVFRAEKVIHMGGNKNKYKSPAIVVKIVANNSQLLVQPSINIRDETMSKEFDRNPGVTVISQQGKVEYTQDVLLSRGMGLFRDYEKELVRFNQSNSVAAVSLRKQSVQNTPHGTEGYQYNVETSKVEQLKVHFSQLKLSDEEKKAFLSWAVSQ
;
A
#
# COMPACT_ATOMS: atom_id res chain seq x y z
N MET A 1 17.25 -16.05 68.72
CA MET A 1 17.55 -15.81 67.28
C MET A 1 16.38 -16.32 66.45
N ILE A 2 15.54 -15.43 65.92
CA ILE A 2 14.42 -15.77 65.02
C ILE A 2 14.74 -15.11 63.67
N LYS A 3 15.11 -15.92 62.67
CA LYS A 3 15.38 -15.44 61.32
C LYS A 3 14.06 -15.36 60.55
N LYS A 4 13.61 -14.14 60.25
CA LYS A 4 12.45 -13.89 59.38
C LYS A 4 12.94 -13.92 57.93
N THR A 5 12.57 -14.94 57.19
CA THR A 5 12.80 -14.99 55.73
C THR A 5 11.56 -14.45 55.03
N SER A 6 11.60 -13.20 54.59
CA SER A 6 10.60 -12.64 53.67
C SER A 6 10.88 -13.14 52.25
N LEU A 7 9.96 -13.92 51.70
CA LEU A 7 9.97 -14.35 50.31
C LEU A 7 9.27 -13.26 49.46
N SER A 8 10.04 -12.43 48.76
CA SER A 8 9.49 -11.47 47.80
C SER A 8 9.17 -12.17 46.48
N LEU A 9 7.89 -12.27 46.15
CA LEU A 9 7.40 -12.75 44.87
C LEU A 9 7.45 -11.60 43.84
N LEU A 10 8.39 -11.66 42.90
CA LEU A 10 8.49 -10.71 41.79
C LEU A 10 7.52 -11.14 40.68
N VAL A 11 6.33 -10.54 40.64
CA VAL A 11 5.37 -10.73 39.55
C VAL A 11 5.78 -9.83 38.38
N LEU A 12 6.33 -10.44 37.33
CA LEU A 12 6.65 -9.76 36.07
C LEU A 12 5.34 -9.58 35.28
N MET A 13 4.72 -8.40 35.36
CA MET A 13 3.60 -8.06 34.49
C MET A 13 4.13 -7.82 33.08
N LEU A 14 3.96 -8.82 32.21
CA LEU A 14 4.10 -8.64 30.77
C LEU A 14 2.96 -7.72 30.32
N ALA A 15 3.26 -6.45 30.06
CA ALA A 15 2.34 -5.55 29.41
C ALA A 15 2.10 -6.05 27.98
N TYR A 16 1.00 -6.76 27.77
CA TYR A 16 0.50 -7.06 26.43
C TYR A 16 0.13 -5.72 25.78
N THR A 17 0.95 -5.25 24.85
CA THR A 17 0.50 -4.20 23.93
C THR A 17 -0.55 -4.84 23.03
N ALA A 18 -1.81 -4.51 23.24
CA ALA A 18 -2.86 -4.85 22.30
C ALA A 18 -2.51 -4.13 20.99
N GLN A 19 -1.96 -4.87 20.02
CA GLN A 19 -1.85 -4.40 18.65
C GLN A 19 -3.29 -4.25 18.15
N ALA A 20 -3.69 -3.01 17.94
CA ALA A 20 -4.99 -2.72 17.39
C ALA A 20 -4.87 -2.79 15.87
N ASP A 21 -5.77 -3.54 15.24
CA ASP A 21 -5.74 -3.75 13.80
C ASP A 21 -6.78 -2.85 13.11
N VAL A 22 -6.46 -2.40 11.90
CA VAL A 22 -7.41 -1.75 10.99
C VAL A 22 -7.98 -2.81 10.06
N ILE A 23 -9.25 -3.16 10.27
CA ILE A 23 -9.96 -4.14 9.45
C ILE A 23 -10.66 -3.41 8.31
N VAL A 24 -10.32 -3.74 7.08
CA VAL A 24 -10.92 -3.14 5.88
C VAL A 24 -11.76 -4.19 5.15
N ASN A 25 -13.08 -4.04 5.23
CA ASN A 25 -14.02 -4.78 4.40
C ASN A 25 -14.09 -4.11 3.03
N ILE A 26 -14.11 -4.92 1.98
CA ILE A 26 -14.03 -4.45 0.60
C ILE A 26 -15.32 -4.87 -0.10
N ASP A 27 -15.97 -3.93 -0.77
CA ASP A 27 -17.17 -4.21 -1.55
C ASP A 27 -16.86 -5.18 -2.70
N ARG A 28 -17.83 -6.03 -3.02
CA ARG A 28 -17.72 -7.06 -4.07
C ARG A 28 -17.44 -6.51 -5.47
N ASP A 29 -17.78 -5.25 -5.72
CA ASP A 29 -17.54 -4.57 -6.98
C ASP A 29 -16.12 -3.97 -7.05
N LEU A 30 -15.30 -4.12 -5.99
CA LEU A 30 -13.89 -3.75 -5.96
C LEU A 30 -12.99 -4.99 -5.96
N GLN A 31 -11.89 -4.86 -6.69
CA GLN A 31 -10.72 -5.73 -6.58
C GLN A 31 -9.58 -4.96 -5.93
N LEU A 32 -8.98 -5.55 -4.91
CA LEU A 32 -7.73 -5.09 -4.31
C LEU A 32 -6.55 -5.58 -5.16
N LEU A 33 -5.64 -4.67 -5.49
CA LEU A 33 -4.53 -4.89 -6.41
C LEU A 33 -3.18 -4.86 -5.69
N ALA A 34 -3.02 -3.95 -4.73
CA ALA A 34 -1.78 -3.80 -3.97
C ALA A 34 -2.04 -3.23 -2.58
N ILE A 35 -1.15 -3.55 -1.64
CA ILE A 35 -1.12 -3.03 -0.27
C ILE A 35 0.27 -2.50 0.01
N ASN A 36 0.39 -1.24 0.44
CA ASN A 36 1.64 -0.62 0.88
C ASN A 36 2.82 -0.79 -0.10
N GLY A 37 2.54 -0.77 -1.42
CA GLY A 37 3.55 -0.90 -2.47
C GLY A 37 3.82 -2.33 -2.94
N GLU A 38 3.23 -3.34 -2.30
CA GLU A 38 3.34 -4.75 -2.67
C GLU A 38 2.11 -5.17 -3.47
N GLU A 39 2.33 -5.73 -4.66
CA GLU A 39 1.25 -6.24 -5.51
C GLU A 39 0.75 -7.57 -4.96
N LEU A 40 -0.56 -7.79 -4.98
CA LEU A 40 -1.15 -9.05 -4.56
C LEU A 40 -0.94 -10.12 -5.64
N THR A 41 0.23 -10.76 -5.63
CA THR A 41 0.57 -11.83 -6.56
C THR A 41 -0.41 -13.00 -6.41
N GLY A 42 -1.10 -13.36 -7.49
CA GLY A 42 -2.01 -14.51 -7.50
C GLY A 42 -3.40 -14.26 -6.89
N SER A 43 -3.77 -13.01 -6.56
CA SER A 43 -5.14 -12.69 -6.15
C SER A 43 -6.07 -12.71 -7.37
N PHE A 44 -6.58 -13.90 -7.69
CA PHE A 44 -7.61 -14.10 -8.70
C PHE A 44 -8.99 -13.90 -8.06
N GLY A 45 -9.57 -12.72 -8.28
CA GLY A 45 -10.94 -12.41 -7.89
C GLY A 45 -11.05 -11.43 -6.73
N HIS A 46 -12.16 -11.52 -6.00
CA HIS A 46 -12.52 -10.56 -4.96
C HIS A 46 -11.85 -10.92 -3.63
N THR A 47 -11.17 -9.94 -3.03
CA THR A 47 -10.65 -10.02 -1.66
C THR A 47 -11.67 -9.33 -0.74
N PRO A 48 -12.43 -10.06 0.11
CA PRO A 48 -13.53 -9.47 0.87
C PRO A 48 -13.07 -8.63 2.06
N GLN A 49 -11.88 -8.92 2.58
CA GLN A 49 -11.34 -8.25 3.77
C GLN A 49 -9.82 -8.27 3.75
N VAL A 50 -9.22 -7.24 4.31
CA VAL A 50 -7.78 -7.18 4.64
C VAL A 50 -7.61 -6.57 6.03
N THR A 51 -6.61 -7.07 6.76
CA THR A 51 -6.19 -6.53 8.06
C THR A 51 -4.91 -5.74 7.86
N LEU A 52 -4.88 -4.50 8.34
CA LEU A 52 -3.78 -3.57 8.20
C LEU A 52 -3.31 -3.14 9.59
N GLY A 53 -2.03 -2.78 9.71
CA GLY A 53 -1.52 -2.17 10.94
C GLY A 53 -2.08 -0.76 11.14
N ASP A 54 -2.02 -0.29 12.38
CA ASP A 54 -2.35 1.09 12.74
C ASP A 54 -1.51 2.13 11.97
N GLY A 55 -2.13 3.28 11.69
CA GLY A 55 -1.49 4.44 11.09
C GLY A 55 -1.85 4.65 9.61
N ILE A 56 -0.84 4.95 8.80
CA ILE A 56 -1.00 5.26 7.37
C ILE A 56 -0.88 3.99 6.56
N ASN A 57 -1.91 3.66 5.79
CA ASN A 57 -1.90 2.55 4.85
C ASN A 57 -2.27 3.02 3.44
N GLN A 58 -1.63 2.44 2.43
CA GLN A 58 -1.91 2.67 1.02
C GLN A 58 -2.49 1.41 0.40
N LEU A 59 -3.66 1.52 -0.22
CA LEU A 59 -4.33 0.43 -0.92
C LEU A 59 -4.55 0.83 -2.37
N VAL A 60 -4.51 -0.13 -3.29
CA VAL A 60 -4.84 0.09 -4.69
C VAL A 60 -6.05 -0.74 -5.07
N PHE A 61 -7.10 -0.09 -5.56
CA PHE A 61 -8.32 -0.74 -5.99
C PHE A 61 -8.57 -0.54 -7.48
N ARG A 62 -9.36 -1.42 -8.07
CA ARG A 62 -10.14 -1.13 -9.28
C ARG A 62 -11.56 -1.61 -9.09
N ALA A 63 -12.53 -0.92 -9.69
CA ALA A 63 -13.86 -1.47 -9.82
C ALA A 63 -13.83 -2.59 -10.87
N GLU A 64 -14.36 -3.75 -10.52
CA GLU A 64 -14.45 -4.92 -11.40
C GLU A 64 -15.81 -5.58 -11.25
N LYS A 65 -16.64 -5.50 -12.30
CA LYS A 65 -18.03 -5.98 -12.25
C LYS A 65 -18.54 -6.42 -13.62
N VAL A 66 -19.47 -7.37 -13.63
CA VAL A 66 -20.23 -7.70 -14.85
C VAL A 66 -21.39 -6.72 -14.99
N ILE A 67 -21.42 -5.96 -16.09
CA ILE A 67 -22.43 -4.94 -16.39
C ILE A 67 -23.11 -5.21 -17.73
N HIS A 68 -24.29 -4.61 -17.93
CA HIS A 68 -24.97 -4.67 -19.23
C HIS A 68 -24.39 -3.60 -20.17
N MET A 69 -23.93 -4.02 -21.34
CA MET A 69 -23.30 -3.17 -22.35
C MET A 69 -23.70 -3.68 -23.73
N GLY A 70 -24.34 -2.83 -24.54
CA GLY A 70 -24.82 -3.19 -25.88
C GLY A 70 -25.74 -4.42 -25.92
N GLY A 71 -26.59 -4.63 -24.91
CA GLY A 71 -27.50 -5.78 -24.83
C GLY A 71 -26.86 -7.09 -24.32
N ASN A 72 -25.54 -7.12 -24.13
CA ASN A 72 -24.81 -8.26 -23.57
C ASN A 72 -24.27 -7.96 -22.17
N LYS A 73 -23.82 -8.99 -21.46
CA LYS A 73 -23.11 -8.87 -20.19
C LYS A 73 -21.61 -8.88 -20.43
N ASN A 74 -20.93 -7.79 -20.08
CA ASN A 74 -19.49 -7.63 -20.24
C ASN A 74 -18.82 -7.40 -18.88
N LYS A 75 -17.59 -7.89 -18.74
CA LYS A 75 -16.76 -7.63 -17.57
C LYS A 75 -16.11 -6.25 -17.71
N TYR A 76 -16.56 -5.30 -16.89
CA TYR A 76 -15.98 -3.98 -16.78
C TYR A 76 -14.83 -3.96 -15.78
N LYS A 77 -13.80 -3.17 -16.08
CA LYS A 77 -12.64 -2.90 -15.23
C LYS A 77 -12.31 -1.41 -15.32
N SER A 78 -12.36 -0.70 -14.20
CA SER A 78 -12.03 0.72 -14.16
C SER A 78 -10.51 0.98 -14.18
N PRO A 79 -10.08 2.24 -14.35
CA PRO A 79 -8.77 2.68 -13.92
C PRO A 79 -8.50 2.30 -12.45
N ALA A 80 -7.22 2.10 -12.12
CA ALA A 80 -6.83 1.80 -10.75
C ALA A 80 -6.76 3.09 -9.92
N ILE A 81 -7.16 3.00 -8.65
CA ILE A 81 -7.27 4.11 -7.71
C ILE A 81 -6.36 3.78 -6.53
N VAL A 82 -5.46 4.70 -6.19
CA VAL A 82 -4.66 4.63 -4.97
C VAL A 82 -5.41 5.34 -3.86
N VAL A 83 -5.54 4.68 -2.72
CA VAL A 83 -6.25 5.18 -1.54
C VAL A 83 -5.29 5.18 -0.37
N LYS A 84 -5.05 6.35 0.21
CA LYS A 84 -4.27 6.51 1.44
C LYS A 84 -5.23 6.73 2.61
N ILE A 85 -5.22 5.81 3.56
CA ILE A 85 -6.08 5.79 4.75
C ILE A 85 -5.23 6.09 5.97
N VAL A 86 -5.71 6.95 6.86
CA VAL A 86 -5.13 7.18 8.18
C VAL A 86 -6.15 6.72 9.22
N ALA A 87 -5.88 5.59 9.86
CA ALA A 87 -6.80 4.97 10.82
C ALA A 87 -6.03 4.17 11.88
N ASN A 88 -6.63 4.03 13.06
CA ASN A 88 -6.11 3.15 14.11
C ASN A 88 -7.30 2.40 14.74
N ASN A 89 -7.15 1.12 15.03
CA ASN A 89 -8.17 0.26 15.66
C ASN A 89 -9.58 0.46 15.06
N SER A 90 -9.71 0.34 13.75
CA SER A 90 -10.91 0.78 13.02
C SER A 90 -11.47 -0.34 12.15
N GLN A 91 -12.79 -0.35 11.98
CA GLN A 91 -13.47 -1.19 11.01
C GLN A 91 -14.00 -0.32 9.87
N LEU A 92 -13.43 -0.53 8.69
CA LEU A 92 -13.71 0.25 7.49
C LEU A 92 -14.49 -0.60 6.48
N LEU A 93 -15.31 0.06 5.67
CA LEU A 93 -15.88 -0.47 4.45
C LEU A 93 -15.44 0.42 3.28
N VAL A 94 -14.84 -0.18 2.26
CA VAL A 94 -14.46 0.51 1.02
C VAL A 94 -15.38 0.04 -0.09
N GLN A 95 -16.04 0.98 -0.78
CA GLN A 95 -16.95 0.70 -1.89
C GLN A 95 -16.73 1.70 -3.04
N PRO A 96 -17.16 1.40 -4.28
CA PRO A 96 -17.09 2.37 -5.37
C PRO A 96 -17.85 3.67 -5.02
N SER A 97 -17.39 4.82 -5.55
CA SER A 97 -18.03 6.11 -5.31
C SER A 97 -19.46 6.22 -5.85
N ILE A 98 -19.80 5.42 -6.87
CA ILE A 98 -21.13 5.32 -7.46
C ILE A 98 -21.46 3.86 -7.79
N ASN A 99 -22.74 3.55 -7.95
CA ASN A 99 -23.18 2.21 -8.36
C ASN A 99 -23.04 2.02 -9.87
N ILE A 100 -22.10 1.18 -10.29
CA ILE A 100 -21.80 0.88 -11.69
C ILE A 100 -22.69 -0.25 -12.17
N ARG A 101 -23.79 0.05 -12.89
CA ARG A 101 -24.81 -0.94 -13.27
C ARG A 101 -24.80 -1.30 -14.76
N ASP A 102 -24.38 -0.35 -15.58
CA ASP A 102 -24.44 -0.42 -17.04
C ASP A 102 -23.30 0.38 -17.66
N GLU A 103 -23.24 0.36 -18.99
CA GLU A 103 -22.25 1.09 -19.77
C GLU A 103 -22.24 2.60 -19.48
N THR A 104 -23.39 3.22 -19.30
CA THR A 104 -23.48 4.67 -19.03
C THR A 104 -22.80 5.01 -17.70
N MET A 105 -23.13 4.27 -16.65
CA MET A 105 -22.54 4.45 -15.32
C MET A 105 -21.04 4.09 -15.32
N SER A 106 -20.61 3.12 -16.13
CA SER A 106 -19.18 2.80 -16.26
C SER A 106 -18.38 3.94 -16.88
N LYS A 107 -18.92 4.59 -17.91
CA LYS A 107 -18.32 5.78 -18.52
C LYS A 107 -18.32 6.96 -17.57
N GLU A 108 -19.32 7.07 -16.71
CA GLU A 108 -19.34 8.10 -15.66
C GLU A 108 -18.27 7.85 -14.60
N PHE A 109 -18.12 6.60 -14.15
CA PHE A 109 -17.05 6.22 -13.23
C PHE A 109 -15.67 6.48 -13.84
N ASP A 110 -15.45 6.13 -15.11
CA ASP A 110 -14.16 6.34 -15.78
C ASP A 110 -13.75 7.83 -15.87
N ARG A 111 -14.70 8.77 -15.85
CA ARG A 111 -14.40 10.21 -15.84
C ARG A 111 -13.88 10.69 -14.49
N ASN A 112 -14.29 10.08 -13.39
CA ASN A 112 -13.86 10.42 -12.03
C ASN A 112 -13.85 9.17 -11.14
N PRO A 113 -12.91 8.23 -11.37
CA PRO A 113 -12.89 6.97 -10.66
C PRO A 113 -12.50 7.20 -9.21
N GLY A 114 -13.26 6.61 -8.29
CA GLY A 114 -13.02 6.78 -6.87
C GLY A 114 -13.74 5.75 -6.01
N VAL A 115 -13.38 5.73 -4.73
CA VAL A 115 -14.01 4.94 -3.69
C VAL A 115 -14.55 5.83 -2.58
N THR A 116 -15.49 5.30 -1.82
CA THR A 116 -15.95 5.85 -0.55
C THR A 116 -15.44 4.94 0.56
N VAL A 117 -14.77 5.51 1.57
CA VAL A 117 -14.35 4.81 2.79
C VAL A 117 -15.29 5.19 3.93
N ILE A 118 -15.99 4.20 4.48
CA ILE A 118 -16.92 4.34 5.59
C ILE A 118 -16.30 3.71 6.82
N SER A 119 -16.34 4.39 7.97
CA SER A 119 -15.95 3.82 9.26
C SER A 119 -17.17 3.64 10.15
N GLN A 120 -17.19 2.55 10.92
CA GLN A 120 -18.23 2.34 11.93
C GLN A 120 -17.97 3.17 13.20
N GLN A 121 -16.72 3.61 13.43
CA GLN A 121 -16.28 4.31 14.63
C GLN A 121 -16.28 5.84 14.49
N GLY A 122 -16.69 6.38 13.33
CA GLY A 122 -16.79 7.82 13.09
C GLY A 122 -16.20 8.27 11.77
N LYS A 123 -15.66 9.48 11.72
CA LYS A 123 -15.01 10.01 10.51
C LYS A 123 -13.63 9.36 10.33
N VAL A 124 -13.37 8.81 9.15
CA VAL A 124 -12.05 8.32 8.73
C VAL A 124 -11.39 9.34 7.82
N GLU A 125 -10.10 9.61 8.05
CA GLU A 125 -9.30 10.43 7.15
C GLU A 125 -8.75 9.55 6.02
N TYR A 126 -9.08 9.91 4.79
CA TYR A 126 -8.51 9.27 3.62
C TYR A 126 -8.39 10.25 2.45
N THR A 127 -7.45 9.96 1.56
CA THR A 127 -7.24 10.65 0.29
C THR A 127 -7.11 9.61 -0.81
N GLN A 128 -7.42 10.00 -2.04
CA GLN A 128 -7.34 9.09 -3.18
C GLN A 128 -6.92 9.85 -4.44
N ASP A 129 -6.32 9.12 -5.38
CA ASP A 129 -5.97 9.63 -6.69
C ASP A 129 -5.84 8.46 -7.69
N VAL A 130 -5.88 8.77 -8.97
CA VAL A 130 -5.85 7.75 -10.04
C VAL A 130 -4.41 7.29 -10.28
N LEU A 131 -4.19 5.98 -10.28
CA LEU A 131 -2.92 5.40 -10.69
C LEU A 131 -2.83 5.35 -12.22
N LEU A 132 -2.33 6.44 -12.80
CA LEU A 132 -2.13 6.58 -14.23
C LEU A 132 -1.15 5.53 -14.77
N SER A 133 -1.63 4.67 -15.66
CA SER A 133 -0.77 3.74 -16.39
C SER A 133 0.12 4.51 -17.37
N ARG A 134 1.43 4.31 -17.28
CA ARG A 134 2.41 4.83 -18.25
C ARG A 134 3.23 3.67 -18.82
N GLY A 135 2.70 3.03 -19.86
CA GLY A 135 3.42 1.98 -20.58
C GLY A 135 2.66 1.42 -21.78
N MET A 136 3.41 0.90 -22.75
CA MET A 136 2.92 0.09 -23.89
C MET A 136 2.93 -1.42 -23.58
N GLY A 137 3.19 -1.81 -22.32
CA GLY A 137 3.28 -3.22 -21.92
C GLY A 137 1.92 -3.91 -21.88
N LEU A 138 1.90 -5.22 -22.18
CA LEU A 138 0.70 -6.06 -22.14
C LEU A 138 0.14 -6.27 -20.72
N PHE A 139 0.99 -6.10 -19.70
CA PHE A 139 0.66 -6.29 -18.28
C PHE A 139 1.05 -5.06 -17.48
N ARG A 140 0.25 -4.73 -16.47
CA ARG A 140 0.59 -3.71 -15.47
C ARG A 140 1.47 -4.31 -14.39
N ASP A 141 2.36 -3.47 -13.88
CA ASP A 141 3.27 -3.77 -12.77
C ASP A 141 2.95 -2.73 -11.70
N TYR A 142 2.08 -3.10 -10.75
CA TYR A 142 1.53 -2.15 -9.80
C TYR A 142 2.59 -1.66 -8.82
N GLU A 143 3.58 -2.49 -8.47
CA GLU A 143 4.71 -2.09 -7.61
C GLU A 143 5.52 -0.97 -8.25
N LYS A 144 5.92 -1.15 -9.52
CA LYS A 144 6.71 -0.15 -10.25
C LYS A 144 5.94 1.14 -10.49
N GLU A 145 4.65 1.03 -10.76
CA GLU A 145 3.79 2.20 -10.93
C GLU A 145 3.60 2.95 -9.61
N LEU A 146 3.45 2.23 -8.48
CA LEU A 146 3.34 2.83 -7.14
C LEU A 146 4.63 3.52 -6.68
N VAL A 147 5.81 3.00 -7.03
CA VAL A 147 7.08 3.70 -6.77
C VAL A 147 7.07 5.08 -7.41
N ARG A 148 6.65 5.18 -8.67
CA ARG A 148 6.57 6.46 -9.39
C ARG A 148 5.46 7.35 -8.85
N PHE A 149 4.30 6.76 -8.54
CA PHE A 149 3.17 7.45 -7.94
C PHE A 149 3.56 8.11 -6.61
N ASN A 150 4.29 7.39 -5.76
CA ASN A 150 4.77 7.87 -4.46
C ASN A 150 5.88 8.94 -4.57
N GLN A 151 6.51 9.08 -5.73
CA GLN A 151 7.47 10.16 -6.05
C GLN A 151 6.78 11.40 -6.66
N SER A 152 5.48 11.32 -6.94
CA SER A 152 4.71 12.43 -7.52
C SER A 152 4.14 13.35 -6.43
N ASN A 153 3.52 14.46 -6.86
CA ASN A 153 2.79 15.36 -5.96
C ASN A 153 1.36 14.89 -5.65
N SER A 154 1.04 13.61 -5.88
CA SER A 154 -0.30 13.07 -5.61
C SER A 154 -0.65 13.16 -4.13
N VAL A 155 -1.90 13.53 -3.83
CA VAL A 155 -2.41 13.59 -2.46
C VAL A 155 -2.46 12.24 -1.77
N ALA A 156 -2.58 11.14 -2.53
CA ALA A 156 -2.60 9.77 -2.00
C ALA A 156 -1.22 9.10 -1.99
N ALA A 157 -0.16 9.81 -2.36
CA ALA A 157 1.22 9.32 -2.22
C ALA A 157 1.55 9.09 -0.73
N VAL A 158 2.25 8.00 -0.45
CA VAL A 158 2.89 7.75 0.83
C VAL A 158 4.39 7.91 0.67
N SER A 159 5.02 8.65 1.58
CA SER A 159 6.47 8.65 1.67
C SER A 159 6.90 7.21 1.94
N LEU A 160 7.71 6.63 1.05
CA LEU A 160 8.29 5.29 1.18
C LEU A 160 9.27 5.26 2.38
N ARG A 161 8.76 5.43 3.61
CA ARG A 161 9.40 4.82 4.76
C ARG A 161 9.04 3.36 4.63
N LYS A 162 10.02 2.54 4.25
CA LYS A 162 9.92 1.08 4.42
C LYS A 162 9.40 0.85 5.83
N GLN A 163 8.13 0.48 5.98
CA GLN A 163 7.64 -0.08 7.21
C GLN A 163 8.29 -1.46 7.26
N SER A 164 9.51 -1.51 7.80
CA SER A 164 10.08 -2.74 8.30
C SER A 164 9.07 -3.27 9.32
N VAL A 165 8.50 -4.42 9.00
CA VAL A 165 7.76 -5.26 9.95
C VAL A 165 8.63 -5.38 11.20
N GLN A 166 8.24 -4.68 12.27
CA GLN A 166 9.05 -4.59 13.49
C GLN A 166 8.46 -5.55 14.53
N ASN A 167 9.02 -6.76 14.59
CA ASN A 167 9.11 -7.48 15.86
C ASN A 167 10.29 -6.90 16.67
N THR A 168 9.93 -6.09 17.67
CA THR A 168 10.50 -5.89 19.05
C THR A 168 11.99 -6.19 19.36
N PRO A 169 12.57 -5.63 20.46
CA PRO A 169 12.63 -4.24 20.92
C PRO A 169 14.06 -3.82 21.36
N HIS A 170 14.19 -2.56 21.79
CA HIS A 170 15.22 -1.99 22.70
C HIS A 170 16.39 -1.20 22.08
N GLY A 171 16.64 -0.02 22.66
CA GLY A 171 17.93 0.68 22.58
C GLY A 171 17.88 2.08 21.98
N THR A 172 17.68 3.07 22.84
CA THR A 172 17.92 4.50 22.62
C THR A 172 19.34 4.75 22.07
N GLU A 173 19.48 5.50 20.98
CA GLU A 173 20.53 6.52 20.80
C GLU A 173 20.29 7.30 19.49
N GLY A 174 20.37 8.62 19.60
CA GLY A 174 19.95 9.54 18.56
C GLY A 174 20.88 9.56 17.35
N TYR A 175 20.28 9.64 16.16
CA TYR A 175 20.94 10.20 14.99
C TYR A 175 19.94 11.09 14.25
N GLN A 176 20.21 12.40 14.33
CA GLN A 176 19.76 13.38 13.34
C GLN A 176 20.41 12.97 12.01
N TYR A 177 19.63 12.46 11.06
CA TYR A 177 20.14 12.20 9.70
C TYR A 177 19.88 13.43 8.84
N ASN A 178 20.96 14.16 8.57
CA ASN A 178 21.02 15.23 7.59
C ASN A 178 20.59 14.70 6.21
N VAL A 179 19.67 15.43 5.61
CA VAL A 179 19.16 15.24 4.25
C VAL A 179 20.24 15.68 3.26
N GLU A 180 21.23 14.82 2.99
CA GLU A 180 22.10 14.96 1.83
C GLU A 180 22.92 13.68 1.53
N THR A 181 22.28 12.50 1.55
CA THR A 181 22.90 11.33 0.92
C THR A 181 22.95 11.56 -0.59
N SER A 182 24.15 11.97 -1.04
CA SER A 182 24.59 12.16 -2.42
C SER A 182 23.83 11.28 -3.41
N LYS A 183 23.33 11.88 -4.50
CA LYS A 183 22.67 11.18 -5.62
C LYS A 183 23.48 9.98 -6.12
N VAL A 184 24.82 10.02 -5.96
CA VAL A 184 25.73 8.92 -6.29
C VAL A 184 25.51 7.69 -5.42
N GLU A 185 25.25 7.87 -4.12
CA GLU A 185 25.03 6.75 -3.20
C GLU A 185 23.68 6.06 -3.47
N GLN A 186 22.66 6.85 -3.83
CA GLN A 186 21.38 6.32 -4.28
C GLN A 186 21.51 5.55 -5.60
N LEU A 187 22.36 6.02 -6.51
CA LEU A 187 22.64 5.34 -7.78
C LEU A 187 23.36 4.01 -7.56
N LYS A 188 24.33 3.94 -6.63
CA LYS A 188 25.01 2.68 -6.27
C LYS A 188 24.05 1.64 -5.70
N VAL A 189 23.15 2.06 -4.82
CA VAL A 189 22.12 1.19 -4.24
C VAL A 189 21.18 0.68 -5.33
N HIS A 190 20.72 1.56 -6.22
CA HIS A 190 19.84 1.17 -7.33
C HIS A 190 20.53 0.18 -8.29
N PHE A 191 21.77 0.47 -8.69
CA PHE A 191 22.57 -0.40 -9.55
C PHE A 191 22.77 -1.81 -8.95
N SER A 192 23.00 -1.89 -7.63
CA SER A 192 23.20 -3.16 -6.92
C SER A 192 21.92 -4.00 -6.81
N GLN A 193 20.74 -3.38 -6.91
CA GLN A 193 19.43 -4.05 -6.84
C GLN A 193 18.95 -4.59 -8.19
N LEU A 194 19.54 -4.15 -9.30
CA LEU A 194 19.19 -4.67 -10.62
C LEU A 194 19.63 -6.14 -10.72
N LYS A 195 18.70 -7.03 -11.09
CA LYS A 195 18.96 -8.45 -11.39
C LYS A 195 19.62 -8.61 -12.77
N LEU A 196 20.74 -7.93 -12.97
CA LEU A 196 21.55 -8.01 -14.19
C LEU A 196 22.57 -9.14 -14.08
N SER A 197 22.86 -9.77 -15.22
CA SER A 197 24.03 -10.62 -15.37
C SER A 197 25.33 -9.81 -15.19
N ASP A 198 26.43 -10.49 -14.90
CA ASP A 198 27.73 -9.83 -14.72
C ASP A 198 28.20 -9.11 -15.99
N GLU A 199 27.82 -9.61 -17.17
CA GLU A 199 28.10 -9.03 -18.47
C GLU A 199 27.36 -7.69 -18.67
N GLU A 200 26.08 -7.63 -18.31
CA GLU A 200 25.27 -6.41 -18.38
C GLU A 200 25.74 -5.34 -17.38
N LYS A 201 26.11 -5.75 -16.16
CA LYS A 201 26.71 -4.85 -15.17
C LYS A 201 28.00 -4.24 -15.70
N LYS A 202 28.85 -5.05 -16.33
CA LYS A 202 30.12 -4.59 -16.92
C LYS A 202 29.90 -3.65 -18.09
N ALA A 203 28.93 -3.92 -18.97
CA ALA A 203 28.58 -3.05 -20.08
C ALA A 203 28.12 -1.67 -19.58
N PHE A 204 27.26 -1.64 -18.56
CA PHE A 204 26.78 -0.41 -17.96
C PHE A 204 27.91 0.41 -17.31
N LEU A 205 28.78 -0.23 -16.50
CA LEU A 205 29.91 0.45 -15.87
C LEU A 205 30.89 1.01 -16.92
N SER A 206 31.09 0.29 -18.02
CA SER A 206 31.96 0.74 -19.12
C SER A 206 31.39 1.97 -19.83
N TRP A 207 30.07 2.02 -20.04
CA TRP A 207 29.40 3.20 -20.57
C TRP A 207 29.47 4.39 -19.59
N ALA A 208 29.24 4.16 -18.30
CA ALA A 208 29.24 5.23 -17.29
C ALA A 208 30.60 5.91 -17.13
N VAL A 209 31.71 5.17 -17.32
CA VAL A 209 33.08 5.73 -17.33
C VAL A 209 33.38 6.50 -18.62
N SER A 210 32.62 6.24 -19.69
CA SER A 210 32.79 6.92 -20.99
C SER A 210 31.98 8.21 -21.16
N GLN A 211 31.18 8.60 -20.17
CA GLN A 211 30.48 9.89 -20.12
C GLN A 211 31.37 10.99 -19.53
#